data_AF-A0A852K8I0-F1
#
_entry.id   AF-A0A852K8I0-F1
#
_cell.length_a   1.000
_cell.length_b   1.000
_cell.length_c   1.000
_cell.angle_alpha   90.00
_cell.angle_beta   90.00
_cell.angle_gamma   90.00
#
_symmetry.space_group_name_H-M   'P 1'
#
loop_
_entity.id
_entity.type
_entity.pdbx_description
1 polymer ?
#
loop_
_entity_poly.entity_id
_entity_poly.type
_entity_poly.pdbx_seq_one_letter_code
_entity_poly.pdbx_strand_id
1 'polypeptide(L)' 'LFQSDREKSEGLPVAPFMDRDKVTKPTAQIGFLKFVLIPMFETVTKLFPEVEEVMLQPLWESRDHYEGLKQIDDAMKEV' A
#
# COMPACT_ATOMS: atom_id res chain seq x y z
N LEU A 1 2.18 -7.84 -11.57
CA LEU A 1 1.63 -9.14 -11.08
C LEU A 1 2.01 -10.30 -12.02
N PHE A 2 3.15 -10.21 -12.74
CA PHE A 2 3.61 -11.29 -13.63
C PHE A 2 3.97 -12.57 -12.88
N GLN A 3 4.50 -12.45 -11.66
CA GLN A 3 4.79 -13.60 -10.80
C GLN A 3 3.52 -14.37 -10.45
N SER A 4 2.47 -13.70 -9.96
CA SER A 4 1.21 -14.37 -9.56
C SER A 4 0.51 -15.03 -10.75
N ASP A 5 0.57 -14.43 -11.93
CA ASP A 5 -0.03 -15.02 -13.14
C ASP A 5 0.68 -16.33 -13.51
N ARG A 6 2.02 -16.35 -13.37
CA ARG A 6 2.82 -17.56 -13.57
C ARG A 6 2.55 -18.62 -12.49
N GLU A 7 2.51 -18.22 -11.22
CA GLU A 7 2.16 -19.11 -10.10
C GLU A 7 0.80 -19.78 -10.31
N LYS A 8 -0.23 -19.02 -10.75
CA LYS A 8 -1.54 -19.58 -11.12
C LYS A 8 -1.42 -20.61 -12.24
N SER A 9 -0.66 -20.30 -13.30
CA SER A 9 -0.51 -21.20 -14.45
C SER A 9 0.24 -22.48 -14.12
N GLU A 10 1.17 -22.43 -13.16
CA GLU A 10 1.97 -23.56 -12.69
C GLU A 10 1.29 -24.31 -11.52
N GLY A 11 0.11 -23.88 -11.07
CA GLY A 11 -0.61 -24.49 -9.94
C GLY A 11 0.04 -24.25 -8.57
N LEU A 12 0.90 -23.23 -8.47
CA LEU A 12 1.57 -22.84 -7.23
C LEU A 12 0.67 -21.95 -6.34
N PRO A 13 0.90 -21.93 -5.02
CA PRO A 13 0.21 -21.01 -4.12
C PRO A 13 0.48 -19.54 -4.48
N VAL A 14 -0.57 -18.72 -4.51
CA VAL A 14 -0.50 -17.28 -4.84
C VAL A 14 -0.77 -16.45 -3.60
N ALA A 15 0.11 -15.51 -3.30
CA ALA A 15 -0.10 -14.57 -2.20
C ALA A 15 -1.26 -13.61 -2.51
N PRO A 16 -2.25 -13.42 -1.60
CA PRO A 16 -3.42 -12.59 -1.88
C PRO A 16 -3.11 -11.13 -2.28
N PHE A 17 -2.06 -10.54 -1.72
CA PHE A 17 -1.64 -9.16 -2.05
C PHE A 17 -0.89 -9.05 -3.39
N MET A 18 -0.54 -10.18 -4.01
CA MET A 18 0.03 -10.25 -5.35
C MET A 18 -0.99 -10.69 -6.40
N ASP A 19 -2.22 -11.01 -5.99
CA ASP A 19 -3.26 -11.51 -6.89
C ASP A 19 -3.95 -10.37 -7.65
N ARG A 20 -3.81 -10.36 -8.98
CA ARG A 20 -4.41 -9.37 -9.89
C ARG A 20 -5.91 -9.22 -9.75
N ASP A 21 -6.59 -10.30 -9.37
CA ASP A 21 -8.04 -10.30 -9.25
C ASP A 21 -8.51 -9.70 -7.91
N LYS A 22 -7.58 -9.50 -6.96
CA LYS A 22 -7.89 -9.10 -5.58
C LYS A 22 -7.23 -7.80 -5.16
N VAL A 23 -6.19 -7.36 -5.87
CA VAL A 23 -5.42 -6.16 -5.50
C VAL A 23 -5.76 -4.97 -6.39
N THR A 24 -5.94 -3.80 -5.77
CA THR A 24 -5.98 -2.52 -6.48
C THR A 24 -4.79 -1.68 -6.03
N LYS A 25 -4.43 -0.66 -6.83
CA LYS A 25 -3.33 0.24 -6.47
C LYS A 25 -3.57 0.90 -5.10
N PRO A 26 -4.77 1.44 -4.78
CA PRO A 26 -5.05 1.97 -3.45
C PRO A 26 -4.92 0.93 -2.32
N THR A 27 -5.51 -0.26 -2.47
CA THR A 27 -5.51 -1.26 -1.38
C THR A 27 -4.12 -1.79 -1.05
N ALA A 28 -3.26 -1.96 -2.06
CA ALA A 28 -1.87 -2.34 -1.85
C ALA A 28 -1.07 -1.27 -1.08
N GLN A 29 -1.24 0.00 -1.45
CA GLN A 29 -0.42 1.09 -0.91
C GLN A 29 -0.85 1.48 0.51
N ILE A 30 -2.16 1.56 0.78
CA ILE A 30 -2.67 1.96 2.11
C ILE A 30 -2.15 1.03 3.20
N GLY A 31 -2.25 -0.29 3.00
CA GLY A 31 -1.80 -1.28 3.97
C GLY A 31 -0.29 -1.18 4.21
N PHE A 32 0.49 -1.08 3.12
CA PHE A 32 1.94 -0.98 3.22
C PHE A 32 2.41 0.31 3.90
N LEU A 33 1.80 1.45 3.56
CA LEU A 33 2.10 2.74 4.18
C LEU A 33 1.77 2.73 5.67
N LYS A 34 0.55 2.32 6.04
CA LYS A 34 0.06 2.35 7.42
C LYS A 34 0.79 1.40 8.35
N PHE A 35 1.08 0.19 7.89
CA PHE A 35 1.53 -0.89 8.78
C PHE A 35 3.00 -1.26 8.62
N VAL A 36 3.69 -0.73 7.61
CA VAL A 36 5.11 -0.99 7.38
C VAL A 36 5.92 0.30 7.34
N LEU A 37 5.69 1.16 6.34
CA LEU A 37 6.58 2.31 6.11
C LEU A 37 6.46 3.36 7.22
N ILE A 38 5.26 3.83 7.55
CA ILE A 38 5.07 4.88 8.57
C ILE A 38 5.63 4.42 9.94
N PRO A 39 5.25 3.23 10.49
CA PRO A 39 5.80 2.78 11.76
C PRO A 39 7.33 2.63 11.73
N MET A 40 7.90 2.16 10.61
CA MET A 40 9.35 2.08 10.45
C MET A 40 9.98 3.47 10.53
N PHE A 41 9.48 4.45 9.78
CA PHE A 41 10.04 5.80 9.80
C PHE A 41 9.79 6.54 11.12
N GLU A 42 8.68 6.28 11.83
CA GLU A 42 8.44 6.76 13.20
C GLU A 42 9.49 6.24 14.20
N THR A 43 10.06 5.05 13.97
CA THR A 43 11.20 4.59 14.79
C THR A 43 12.50 5.31 14.43
N VAL A 44 12.70 5.63 13.15
CA VAL A 44 13.90 6.32 12.66
C VAL A 44 13.93 7.78 13.14
N THR A 45 12.79 8.46 13.17
CA THR A 45 12.70 9.86 13.62
C THR A 45 13.09 10.06 15.08
N LYS A 46 12.99 9.02 15.91
CA LYS A 46 13.50 9.07 17.30
C LYS A 46 15.01 9.28 17.38
N LEU A 47 15.75 8.86 16.35
CA LEU A 47 17.20 9.04 16.25
C LEU A 47 17.57 10.24 15.37
N PHE A 48 16.77 10.52 14.34
CA PHE A 48 17.01 11.57 13.36
C PHE A 48 15.73 12.40 13.16
N PRO A 49 15.46 13.41 14.00
CA PRO A 49 14.24 14.18 13.94
C PRO A 49 14.00 14.86 12.59
N GLU A 50 15.06 15.17 11.84
CA GLU A 50 14.96 15.78 10.51
C GLU A 50 14.19 14.90 9.52
N VAL A 51 14.20 13.57 9.72
CA VAL A 51 13.52 12.60 8.85
C VAL A 51 12.00 12.78 8.85
N GLU A 52 11.41 13.40 9.89
CA GLU A 52 9.97 13.59 9.97
C GLU A 52 9.44 14.44 8.81
N GLU A 53 10.04 15.61 8.60
CA GLU A 53 9.63 16.53 7.54
C GLU A 53 9.92 15.96 6.15
N VAL A 54 11.10 15.36 5.94
CA VAL A 54 11.53 14.93 4.60
C VAL A 54 10.92 13.60 4.16
N MET A 55 10.53 12.73 5.12
CA MET A 55 10.04 11.37 4.82
C MET A 55 8.66 11.09 5.40
N LEU A 56 8.40 11.34 6.69
CA LEU A 56 7.10 10.98 7.29
C LEU A 56 5.96 11.82 6.72
N GLN A 57 6.17 13.12 6.53
CA GLN A 57 5.13 13.98 5.99
C GLN A 57 4.68 13.54 4.57
N PRO A 58 5.58 13.31 3.59
CA PRO A 58 5.18 12.74 2.31
C PRO A 58 4.49 11.37 2.40
N LEU A 59 4.89 10.53 3.37
CA LEU A 59 4.25 9.23 3.58
C LEU A 59 2.80 9.37 4.10
N TRP A 60 2.53 10.34 4.99
CA TRP A 60 1.17 10.66 5.43
C TRP A 60 0.32 11.22 4.29
N GLU A 61 0.85 12.16 3.52
CA GLU A 61 0.16 12.73 2.35
C GLU A 61 -0.15 11.64 1.32
N SER A 62 0.80 10.74 1.04
CA SER A 62 0.59 9.61 0.14
C SER A 62 -0.47 8.65 0.67
N ARG A 63 -0.51 8.39 1.98
CA ARG A 63 -1.53 7.53 2.60
C ARG A 63 -2.92 8.14 2.38
N ASP A 64 -3.08 9.42 2.69
CA ASP A 64 -4.36 10.12 2.58
C ASP A 64 -4.84 10.19 1.13
N HIS A 65 -3.92 10.42 0.19
CA HIS A 65 -4.20 10.35 -1.23
C HIS A 65 -4.75 8.99 -1.66
N TYR A 66 -4.10 7.89 -1.26
CA TYR A 66 -4.57 6.55 -1.60
C TYR A 66 -5.88 6.19 -0.89
N GLU A 67 -6.12 6.65 0.33
CA GLU A 67 -7.42 6.48 1.00
C GLU A 67 -8.55 7.19 0.24
N GLY A 68 -8.32 8.41 -0.24
CA GLY A 68 -9.26 9.13 -1.11
C GLY A 68 -9.54 8.36 -2.41
N LEU A 69 -8.50 7.84 -3.07
CA LEU A 69 -8.68 7.01 -4.27
C LEU A 69 -9.49 5.73 -3.98
N LYS A 70 -9.27 5.08 -2.82
CA LYS A 70 -10.04 3.90 -2.43
C LYS A 70 -11.52 4.24 -2.27
N GLN A 71 -11.85 5.37 -1.64
CA GLN A 71 -13.25 5.80 -1.48
C GLN A 71 -13.93 6.02 -2.83
N ILE A 72 -13.23 6.62 -3.80
CA ILE A 72 -13.74 6.80 -5.17
C ILE A 72 -13.95 5.42 -5.84
N ASP A 73 -12.95 4.54 -5.77
CA ASP A 73 -13.03 3.18 -6.33
C ASP A 73 -14.21 2.38 -5.76
N ASP A 74 -14.46 2.49 -4.45
CA ASP A 74 -15.56 1.80 -3.78
C ASP A 74 -16.92 2.39 -4.22
N ALA A 75 -17.04 3.73 -4.25
CA ALA A 75 -18.26 4.39 -4.70
C ALA A 75 -18.60 4.06 -6.17
N MET A 76 -17.60 3.92 -7.04
CA MET A 76 -17.80 3.52 -8.44
C MET A 76 -18.26 2.06 -8.59
N LYS A 77 -17.98 1.19 -7.63
CA LYS A 77 -18.41 -0.23 -7.66
C LYS A 77 -19.82 -0.44 -7.12
N GLU A 78 -20.35 0.53 -6.37
CA GLU A 78 -21.71 0.51 -5.82
C GLU A 78 -22.76 1.04 -6.81
N VAL A 79 -22.34 1.63 -7.94
CA VAL A 79 -23.17 2.13 -9.05
C VAL A 79 -23.27 1.09 -10.16
#